data_AF-A0A2V7K4Y1-F1
#
_entry.id   AF-A0A2V7K4Y1-F1
#
_cell.length_a   1.000
_cell.length_b   1.000
_cell.length_c   1.000
_cell.angle_alpha   90.00
_cell.angle_beta   90.00
_cell.angle_gamma   90.00
#
_symmetry.space_group_name_H-M   'P 1'
#
loop_
_entity.id
_entity.type
_entity.pdbx_description
1 polymer ?
#
loop_
_entity_poly.entity_id
_entity_poly.type
_entity_poly.pdbx_seq_one_letter_code
_entity_poly.pdbx_strand_id
1 'polypeptide(L)'
;MTCLTQMHFAREGTTTSQMQRVAEREQLPEAVVRAEVARGRLIIPANVNHLAKRLDPMAIGKVARVKINANIGNSAVESNIDQELDKLHHAVHYGADTVMDLSTGGDIDAIRQAILDASPVPVGTVPIYQAVTEVKRVEDLTADDLLDMVEHQAQQGVDYVTVH
;
A
#
# COMPACT_ATOMS: atom_id res chain seq x y z
N MET A 1 7.68 -11.98 -18.44
CA MET A 1 6.86 -10.88 -17.87
C MET A 1 7.73 -9.65 -17.78
N THR A 2 7.20 -8.48 -18.16
CA THR A 2 7.89 -7.19 -17.99
C THR A 2 7.74 -6.78 -16.53
N CYS A 3 8.83 -6.46 -15.84
CA CYS A 3 8.77 -5.95 -14.47
C CYS A 3 8.15 -4.54 -14.49
N LEU A 4 7.14 -4.26 -13.67
CA LEU A 4 6.41 -2.99 -13.69
C LEU A 4 6.76 -2.06 -12.51
N THR A 5 7.83 -2.38 -11.77
CA THR A 5 8.17 -1.62 -10.56
C THR A 5 8.82 -0.29 -10.89
N GLN A 6 8.61 0.70 -10.02
CA GLN A 6 9.26 2.01 -10.12
C GLN A 6 10.80 1.89 -10.08
N MET A 7 11.32 0.94 -9.31
CA MET A 7 12.77 0.65 -9.26
C MET A 7 13.32 0.14 -10.59
N HIS A 8 12.57 -0.71 -11.29
CA HIS A 8 12.95 -1.21 -12.60
C HIS A 8 13.05 -0.07 -13.61
N PHE A 9 11.99 0.73 -13.78
CA PHE A 9 12.01 1.88 -14.69
C PHE A 9 13.12 2.88 -14.35
N ALA A 10 13.33 3.16 -13.06
CA ALA A 10 14.37 4.09 -12.62
C ALA A 10 15.79 3.64 -13.03
N ARG A 11 16.08 2.34 -12.90
CA ARG A 11 17.37 1.73 -13.27
C ARG A 11 17.60 1.70 -14.77
N GLU A 12 16.53 1.62 -15.56
CA GLU A 12 16.59 1.75 -17.02
C GLU A 12 16.72 3.20 -17.51
N GLY A 13 16.67 4.18 -16.60
CA GLY A 13 16.76 5.59 -16.96
C GLY A 13 15.43 6.26 -17.25
N THR A 14 14.33 5.52 -17.13
CA THR A 14 12.97 6.02 -17.38
C THR A 14 12.44 6.77 -16.17
N THR A 15 11.99 8.01 -16.37
CA THR A 15 11.17 8.75 -15.40
C THR A 15 9.71 8.45 -15.68
N THR A 16 9.01 7.87 -14.70
CA THR A 16 7.58 7.56 -14.80
C THR A 16 6.71 8.76 -14.39
N SER A 17 5.42 8.74 -14.73
CA SER A 17 4.48 9.76 -14.25
C SER A 17 4.37 9.80 -12.73
N GLN A 18 4.55 8.66 -12.04
CA GLN A 18 4.58 8.61 -10.58
C GLN A 18 5.80 9.33 -10.00
N MET A 19 6.98 9.19 -10.64
CA MET A 19 8.17 9.94 -10.23
C MET A 19 8.02 11.44 -10.46
N GLN A 20 7.39 11.85 -11.57
CA GLN A 20 7.06 13.25 -11.84
C GLN A 20 6.13 13.81 -10.78
N ARG A 21 5.04 13.08 -10.47
CA ARG A 21 4.09 13.48 -9.44
C ARG A 21 4.75 13.64 -8.06
N VAL A 22 5.62 12.72 -7.68
CA VAL A 22 6.41 12.81 -6.44
C VAL A 22 7.35 14.01 -6.45
N ALA A 23 8.04 14.25 -7.57
CA ALA A 23 8.98 15.36 -7.73
C ALA A 23 8.26 16.71 -7.51
N GLU A 24 7.09 16.88 -8.11
CA GLU A 24 6.22 18.04 -7.91
C GLU A 24 5.82 18.20 -6.44
N ARG A 25 5.31 17.12 -5.81
CA ARG A 25 4.81 17.17 -4.42
C ARG A 25 5.91 17.52 -3.42
N GLU A 26 7.10 16.95 -3.60
CA GLU A 26 8.23 17.14 -2.70
C GLU A 26 9.12 18.33 -3.07
N GLN A 27 8.82 19.03 -4.17
CA GLN A 27 9.66 20.12 -4.71
C GLN A 27 11.10 19.67 -4.97
N LEU A 28 11.25 18.46 -5.51
CA LEU A 28 12.54 17.85 -5.86
C LEU A 28 12.71 17.80 -7.38
N PRO A 29 13.94 17.86 -7.92
CA PRO A 29 14.16 17.55 -9.33
C PRO A 29 13.80 16.08 -9.64
N GLU A 30 13.13 15.82 -10.75
CA GLU A 30 12.78 14.47 -11.21
C GLU A 30 13.99 13.54 -11.27
N ALA A 31 15.14 14.07 -11.71
CA ALA A 31 16.39 13.33 -11.77
C ALA A 31 16.86 12.84 -10.39
N VAL A 32 16.61 13.61 -9.32
CA VAL A 32 16.92 13.21 -7.94
C VAL A 32 15.97 12.09 -7.52
N VAL A 33 14.67 12.22 -7.77
CA VAL A 33 13.67 11.17 -7.46
C VAL A 33 14.04 9.87 -8.16
N ARG A 34 14.25 9.89 -9.48
CA ARG A 34 14.65 8.71 -10.26
C ARG A 34 15.95 8.10 -9.73
N ALA A 35 16.97 8.91 -9.45
CA ALA A 35 18.25 8.40 -8.93
C ALA A 35 18.10 7.74 -7.55
N GLU A 36 17.28 8.31 -6.66
CA GLU A 36 17.02 7.75 -5.32
C GLU A 36 16.22 6.46 -5.38
N VAL A 37 15.24 6.37 -6.30
CA VAL A 37 14.50 5.15 -6.58
C VAL A 37 15.43 4.07 -7.15
N ALA A 38 16.25 4.39 -8.15
CA ALA A 38 17.16 3.43 -8.79
C ALA A 38 18.15 2.80 -7.79
N ARG A 39 18.62 3.61 -6.82
CA ARG A 39 19.58 3.18 -5.78
C ARG A 39 18.93 2.63 -4.50
N GLY A 40 17.61 2.51 -4.46
CA GLY A 40 16.87 1.92 -3.34
C GLY A 40 16.85 2.77 -2.06
N ARG A 41 16.99 4.09 -2.17
CA ARG A 41 16.94 5.03 -1.04
C ARG A 41 15.65 5.85 -0.95
N LEU A 42 14.80 5.71 -1.97
CA LEU A 42 13.44 6.23 -2.02
C LEU A 42 12.56 5.18 -2.69
N ILE A 43 11.37 4.97 -2.16
CA ILE A 43 10.35 4.11 -2.75
C ILE A 43 9.10 4.93 -3.08
N ILE A 44 8.34 4.45 -4.05
CA ILE A 44 7.03 4.96 -4.43
C ILE A 44 6.08 3.76 -4.39
N PRO A 45 5.38 3.51 -3.27
CA PRO A 45 4.40 2.44 -3.17
C PRO A 45 3.22 2.78 -4.08
N ALA A 46 3.11 2.07 -5.20
CA ALA A 46 2.15 2.39 -6.25
C ALA A 46 1.82 1.12 -7.04
N ASN A 47 0.99 0.28 -6.45
CA ASN A 47 0.45 -0.88 -7.15
C ASN A 47 -0.36 -0.42 -8.36
N VAL A 48 -0.17 -1.07 -9.52
CA VAL A 48 -0.85 -0.73 -10.77
C VAL A 48 -2.38 -0.77 -10.64
N ASN A 49 -2.93 -1.66 -9.81
CA ASN A 49 -4.36 -1.78 -9.58
C ASN A 49 -4.92 -0.63 -8.74
N HIS A 50 -4.11 -0.05 -7.84
CA HIS A 50 -4.51 1.12 -7.04
C HIS A 50 -4.26 2.44 -7.77
N LEU A 51 -3.23 2.51 -8.61
CA LEU A 51 -3.01 3.60 -9.57
C LEU A 51 -4.18 3.78 -10.53
N ALA A 52 -4.89 2.71 -10.88
CA ALA A 52 -6.10 2.77 -11.70
C ALA A 52 -7.34 3.32 -10.94
N LYS A 53 -7.21 3.58 -9.63
CA LYS A 53 -8.27 4.09 -8.75
C LYS A 53 -7.99 5.55 -8.36
N ARG A 54 -7.81 5.83 -7.06
CA ARG A 54 -7.66 7.18 -6.49
C ARG A 54 -6.27 7.50 -5.99
N LEU A 55 -5.33 6.55 -6.03
CA LEU A 55 -3.98 6.73 -5.50
C LEU A 55 -3.32 7.98 -6.10
N ASP A 56 -2.95 8.91 -5.23
CA ASP A 56 -2.06 10.03 -5.57
C ASP A 56 -0.63 9.67 -5.13
N PRO A 57 0.27 9.34 -6.07
CA PRO A 57 1.62 8.87 -5.75
C PRO A 57 2.37 9.76 -4.76
N MET A 58 3.10 9.11 -3.86
CA MET A 58 3.92 9.75 -2.83
C MET A 58 5.25 8.99 -2.65
N ALA A 59 6.20 9.60 -1.96
CA ALA A 59 7.53 9.04 -1.77
C ALA A 59 7.89 8.82 -0.31
N ILE A 60 8.57 7.71 -0.04
CA ILE A 60 9.18 7.40 1.26
C ILE A 60 10.68 7.27 1.04
N GLY A 61 11.47 8.18 1.62
CA GLY A 61 12.92 8.18 1.46
C GLY A 61 13.58 9.40 2.07
N LYS A 62 14.91 9.34 2.28
CA LYS A 62 15.67 10.36 3.04
C LYS A 62 15.62 11.79 2.46
N VAL A 63 15.39 11.93 1.16
CA VAL A 63 15.33 13.25 0.50
C VAL A 63 13.92 13.82 0.43
N ALA A 64 12.90 13.02 0.70
CA ALA A 64 11.52 13.47 0.80
C ALA A 64 11.22 13.91 2.23
N ARG A 65 10.12 14.64 2.44
CA ARG A 65 9.60 14.92 3.78
C ARG A 65 9.35 13.63 4.55
N VAL A 66 9.49 13.69 5.88
CA VAL A 66 9.09 12.58 6.76
C VAL A 66 7.63 12.25 6.54
N LYS A 67 7.32 10.95 6.49
CA LYS A 67 5.97 10.43 6.23
C LYS A 67 5.43 9.72 7.47
N ILE A 68 4.14 9.86 7.73
CA ILE A 68 3.46 9.19 8.83
C ILE A 68 2.42 8.20 8.31
N ASN A 69 2.30 7.07 8.99
CA ASN A 69 1.30 6.05 8.69
C ASN A 69 0.21 6.03 9.77
N ALA A 70 -1.04 5.86 9.37
CA ALA A 70 -2.14 5.57 10.28
C ALA A 70 -2.63 4.12 10.13
N ASN A 71 -2.75 3.41 11.24
CA ASN A 71 -3.35 2.08 11.24
C ASN A 71 -4.86 2.21 11.42
N ILE A 72 -5.61 1.62 10.50
CA ILE A 72 -7.07 1.44 10.58
C ILE A 72 -7.36 -0.07 10.52
N GLY A 73 -8.63 -0.44 10.46
CA GLY A 73 -9.04 -1.82 10.40
C GLY A 73 -10.11 -2.14 11.44
N ASN A 74 -10.89 -3.15 11.10
CA ASN A 74 -11.96 -3.65 11.94
C ASN A 74 -11.45 -4.72 12.92
N SER A 75 -12.32 -5.16 13.82
CA SER A 75 -12.05 -6.30 14.69
C SER A 75 -13.16 -7.33 14.60
N ALA A 76 -12.94 -8.53 15.12
CA ALA A 76 -13.95 -9.58 15.18
C ALA A 76 -15.24 -9.18 15.92
N VAL A 77 -15.22 -8.09 16.68
CA VAL A 77 -16.35 -7.62 17.50
C VAL A 77 -17.17 -6.53 16.80
N GLU A 78 -16.56 -5.75 15.91
CA GLU A 78 -17.20 -4.63 15.21
C GLU A 78 -16.68 -4.57 13.77
N SER A 79 -17.57 -4.75 12.80
CA SER A 79 -17.25 -4.80 11.38
C SER A 79 -18.28 -3.98 10.58
N ASN A 80 -17.92 -2.75 10.23
CA ASN A 80 -18.70 -1.91 9.33
C ASN A 80 -17.79 -1.16 8.35
N ILE A 81 -18.03 -1.35 7.05
CA ILE A 81 -17.31 -0.66 5.97
C ILE A 81 -17.37 0.86 6.15
N ASP A 82 -18.53 1.41 6.49
CA ASP A 82 -18.71 2.86 6.62
C ASP A 82 -17.81 3.44 7.72
N GLN A 83 -17.66 2.73 8.83
CA GLN A 83 -16.76 3.15 9.91
C GLN A 83 -15.28 3.11 9.50
N GLU A 84 -14.87 2.10 8.72
CA GLU A 84 -13.49 2.03 8.22
C GLU A 84 -13.21 3.12 7.18
N LEU A 85 -14.19 3.46 6.35
CA LEU A 85 -14.09 4.59 5.44
C LEU A 85 -14.03 5.92 6.19
N ASP A 86 -14.80 6.09 7.26
CA ASP A 86 -14.72 7.28 8.12
C ASP A 86 -13.34 7.40 8.77
N LYS A 87 -12.78 6.30 9.28
CA LYS A 87 -11.40 6.27 9.83
C LYS A 87 -10.37 6.64 8.78
N LEU A 88 -10.47 6.09 7.56
CA LEU A 88 -9.60 6.42 6.42
C LEU A 88 -9.68 7.92 6.11
N HIS A 89 -10.88 8.47 5.95
CA HIS A 89 -11.10 9.88 5.66
C HIS A 89 -10.52 10.77 6.75
N HIS A 90 -10.74 10.42 8.02
CA HIS A 90 -10.21 11.17 9.15
C HIS A 90 -8.68 11.13 9.17
N ALA A 91 -8.07 9.95 9.03
CA ALA A 91 -6.62 9.79 9.03
C ALA A 91 -5.96 10.65 7.93
N VAL A 92 -6.46 10.56 6.69
CA VAL A 92 -5.93 11.34 5.57
C VAL A 92 -6.17 12.83 5.78
N HIS A 93 -7.34 13.24 6.28
CA HIS A 93 -7.66 14.65 6.55
C HIS A 93 -6.68 15.28 7.54
N TYR A 94 -6.27 14.54 8.58
CA TYR A 94 -5.31 15.01 9.57
C TYR A 94 -3.83 14.74 9.20
N GLY A 95 -3.57 14.28 7.97
CA GLY A 95 -2.24 14.25 7.40
C GLY A 95 -1.54 12.89 7.40
N ALA A 96 -2.27 11.78 7.55
CA ALA A 96 -1.70 10.45 7.29
C ALA A 96 -1.22 10.37 5.82
N ASP A 97 0.06 10.08 5.64
CA ASP A 97 0.68 9.97 4.32
C ASP A 97 0.47 8.58 3.69
N THR A 98 0.29 7.58 4.53
CA THR A 98 -0.13 6.22 4.17
C THR A 98 -1.11 5.71 5.21
N VAL A 99 -1.86 4.67 4.85
CA VAL A 99 -2.63 3.90 5.82
C VAL A 99 -2.27 2.43 5.75
N MET A 100 -2.54 1.70 6.82
CA MET A 100 -2.55 0.24 6.80
C MET A 100 -3.91 -0.28 7.25
N ASP A 101 -4.46 -1.21 6.47
CA ASP A 101 -5.61 -2.00 6.87
C ASP A 101 -5.12 -3.20 7.68
N LEU A 102 -5.41 -3.19 8.98
CA LEU A 102 -5.09 -4.25 9.94
C LEU A 102 -6.33 -5.02 10.39
N SER A 103 -7.36 -5.05 9.55
CA SER A 103 -8.60 -5.80 9.78
C SER A 103 -8.34 -7.28 10.07
N THR A 104 -9.12 -7.83 11.02
CA THR A 104 -8.95 -9.21 11.52
C THR A 104 -10.26 -9.99 11.61
N GLY A 105 -11.40 -9.38 11.24
CA GLY A 105 -12.71 -10.03 11.34
C GLY A 105 -13.66 -9.60 10.25
N GLY A 106 -14.86 -10.17 10.26
CA GLY A 106 -15.89 -9.88 9.26
C GLY A 106 -15.43 -10.19 7.83
N ASP A 107 -15.89 -9.38 6.88
CA ASP A 107 -15.53 -9.49 5.47
C ASP A 107 -14.32 -8.58 5.16
N ILE A 108 -13.12 -9.09 5.47
CA ILE A 108 -11.84 -8.37 5.29
C ILE A 108 -11.66 -7.94 3.82
N ASP A 109 -12.05 -8.79 2.88
CA ASP A 109 -11.90 -8.50 1.45
C ASP A 109 -12.77 -7.34 1.01
N ALA A 110 -14.05 -7.33 1.41
CA ALA A 110 -14.96 -6.24 1.07
C ALA A 110 -14.54 -4.91 1.71
N ILE A 111 -14.07 -4.96 2.97
CA ILE A 111 -13.58 -3.77 3.69
C ILE A 111 -12.33 -3.22 3.01
N ARG A 112 -11.33 -4.07 2.74
CA ARG A 112 -10.10 -3.66 2.08
C ARG A 112 -10.36 -3.12 0.69
N GLN A 113 -11.26 -3.74 -0.06
CA GLN A 113 -11.66 -3.26 -1.39
C GLN A 113 -12.25 -1.85 -1.31
N ALA A 114 -13.18 -1.61 -0.37
CA ALA A 114 -13.77 -0.30 -0.15
C ALA A 114 -12.71 0.76 0.24
N ILE A 115 -11.77 0.40 1.13
CA ILE A 115 -10.65 1.27 1.51
C ILE A 115 -9.79 1.61 0.29
N LEU A 116 -9.39 0.64 -0.52
CA LEU A 116 -8.58 0.85 -1.72
C LEU A 116 -9.30 1.69 -2.79
N ASP A 117 -10.61 1.54 -2.91
CA ASP A 117 -11.41 2.32 -3.88
C ASP A 117 -11.57 3.79 -3.44
N ALA A 118 -11.53 4.05 -2.13
CA ALA A 118 -11.67 5.37 -1.55
C ALA A 118 -10.33 6.08 -1.30
N SER A 119 -9.25 5.34 -1.07
CA SER A 119 -7.98 5.89 -0.57
C SER A 119 -7.20 6.68 -1.63
N PRO A 120 -6.82 7.95 -1.35
CA PRO A 120 -5.89 8.68 -2.17
C PRO A 120 -4.42 8.44 -1.78
N VAL A 121 -4.17 7.71 -0.70
CA VAL A 121 -2.82 7.43 -0.17
C VAL A 121 -2.50 5.94 -0.26
N PRO A 122 -1.21 5.54 -0.27
CA PRO A 122 -0.85 4.13 -0.29
C PRO A 122 -1.46 3.35 0.87
N VAL A 123 -1.95 2.15 0.56
CA VAL A 123 -2.54 1.22 1.52
C VAL A 123 -1.62 0.03 1.70
N GLY A 124 -1.21 -0.21 2.95
CA GLY A 124 -0.46 -1.39 3.32
C GLY A 124 -1.28 -2.42 4.08
N THR A 125 -0.78 -3.64 4.14
CA THR A 125 -1.37 -4.74 4.92
C THR A 125 -0.31 -5.59 5.60
N VAL A 126 -0.77 -6.51 6.45
CA VAL A 126 0.03 -7.62 6.97
C VAL A 126 -0.66 -8.92 6.50
N PRO A 127 -0.26 -9.50 5.36
CA PRO A 127 -0.99 -10.62 4.73
C PRO A 127 -1.25 -11.81 5.67
N ILE A 128 -0.33 -12.06 6.62
CA ILE A 128 -0.48 -13.13 7.60
C ILE A 128 -1.75 -13.00 8.45
N TYR A 129 -2.26 -11.78 8.69
CA TYR A 129 -3.47 -11.58 9.52
C TYR A 129 -4.72 -12.17 8.87
N GLN A 130 -4.80 -12.16 7.55
CA GLN A 130 -5.88 -12.82 6.83
C GLN A 130 -5.55 -14.28 6.53
N ALA A 131 -4.30 -14.61 6.19
CA ALA A 131 -3.94 -16.01 5.93
C ALA A 131 -4.24 -16.94 7.12
N VAL A 132 -4.06 -16.47 8.37
CA VAL A 132 -4.39 -17.26 9.56
C VAL A 132 -5.89 -17.47 9.76
N THR A 133 -6.78 -16.66 9.16
CA THR A 133 -8.24 -16.86 9.25
C THR A 133 -8.74 -17.94 8.29
N GLU A 134 -7.94 -18.28 7.27
CA GLU A 134 -8.26 -19.31 6.27
C GLU A 134 -7.82 -20.73 6.71
N VAL A 135 -7.10 -20.84 7.82
CA VAL A 135 -6.64 -22.12 8.39
C VAL A 135 -7.30 -22.41 9.74
N LYS A 136 -7.44 -23.70 10.08
CA LYS A 136 -8.05 -24.11 11.36
C LYS A 136 -7.10 -23.93 12.55
N ARG A 137 -5.81 -24.19 12.34
CA ARG A 137 -4.75 -24.04 13.34
C ARG A 137 -3.60 -23.28 12.68
N VAL A 138 -2.90 -22.46 13.46
CA VAL A 138 -1.81 -21.63 12.94
C VAL A 138 -0.67 -22.51 12.39
N GLU A 139 -0.42 -23.68 12.99
CA GLU A 139 0.55 -24.66 12.50
C GLU A 139 0.19 -25.32 11.15
N ASP A 140 -1.06 -25.18 10.68
CA ASP A 140 -1.46 -25.66 9.36
C ASP A 140 -1.06 -24.67 8.24
N LEU A 141 -0.60 -23.46 8.59
CA LEU A 141 -0.22 -22.42 7.64
C LEU A 141 1.08 -22.80 6.90
N THR A 142 1.03 -22.72 5.58
CA THR A 142 2.13 -23.03 4.68
C THR A 142 2.70 -21.76 4.04
N ALA A 143 3.86 -21.90 3.37
CA ALA A 143 4.43 -20.81 2.59
C ALA A 143 3.53 -20.42 1.40
N ASP A 144 2.86 -21.40 0.79
CA ASP A 144 1.97 -21.18 -0.35
C ASP A 144 0.74 -20.37 0.08
N ASP A 145 0.16 -20.63 1.26
CA ASP A 145 -0.95 -19.82 1.78
C ASP A 145 -0.59 -18.34 1.92
N LEU A 146 0.64 -18.03 2.35
CA LEU A 146 1.10 -16.64 2.48
C LEU A 146 1.35 -16.02 1.09
N LEU A 147 1.93 -16.76 0.15
CA LEU A 147 2.18 -16.27 -1.21
C LEU A 147 0.86 -16.01 -1.95
N ASP A 148 -0.09 -16.93 -1.85
CA ASP A 148 -1.43 -16.80 -2.43
C ASP A 148 -2.16 -15.59 -1.82
N MET A 149 -2.03 -15.38 -0.51
CA MET A 149 -2.61 -14.20 0.16
C MET A 149 -1.95 -12.89 -0.30
N VAL A 150 -0.62 -12.87 -0.48
CA VAL A 150 0.08 -11.71 -1.05
C VAL A 150 -0.39 -11.42 -2.47
N GLU A 151 -0.55 -12.45 -3.31
CA GLU A 151 -1.04 -12.30 -4.68
C GLU A 151 -2.49 -11.78 -4.69
N HIS A 152 -3.37 -12.37 -3.89
CA HIS A 152 -4.76 -11.93 -3.74
C HIS A 152 -4.87 -10.44 -3.37
N GLN A 153 -4.11 -10.02 -2.37
CA GLN A 153 -4.07 -8.62 -1.92
C GLN A 153 -3.45 -7.69 -2.97
N ALA A 154 -2.42 -8.16 -3.70
CA ALA A 154 -1.82 -7.41 -4.79
C ALA A 154 -2.80 -7.20 -5.95
N GLN A 155 -3.68 -8.17 -6.24
CA GLN A 155 -4.73 -8.06 -7.25
C GLN A 155 -5.78 -7.00 -6.87
N GLN A 156 -6.10 -6.85 -5.58
CA GLN A 156 -7.00 -5.77 -5.12
C GLN A 156 -6.37 -4.38 -5.22
N GLY A 157 -5.05 -4.30 -5.06
CA GLY A 157 -4.28 -3.05 -5.16
C GLY A 157 -3.47 -2.66 -3.93
N VAL A 158 -3.21 -3.57 -2.99
CA VAL A 158 -2.32 -3.25 -1.85
C VAL A 158 -0.94 -2.80 -2.36
N ASP A 159 -0.45 -1.66 -1.85
CA ASP A 159 0.76 -1.01 -2.35
C ASP A 159 2.04 -1.53 -1.70
N TYR A 160 1.96 -2.01 -0.47
CA TYR A 160 3.07 -2.61 0.25
C TYR A 160 2.56 -3.62 1.28
N VAL A 161 3.37 -4.65 1.51
CA VAL A 161 3.08 -5.70 2.48
C VAL A 161 4.13 -5.70 3.58
N THR A 162 3.69 -5.89 4.82
CA THR A 162 4.59 -6.19 5.92
C THR A 162 4.73 -7.71 6.03
N VAL A 163 5.93 -8.20 5.77
CA VAL A 163 6.31 -9.61 5.90
C VAL A 163 7.41 -9.69 6.95
N HIS A 164 7.25 -10.59 7.93
CA HIS A 164 8.14 -10.76 9.07
C HIS A 164 9.22 -11.79 8.77
#